data_AF-A0A9D0CF47-F1
#
_entry.id   AF-A0A9D0CF47-F1
#
_cell.length_a   1.000
_cell.length_b   1.000
_cell.length_c   1.000
_cell.angle_alpha   90.00
_cell.angle_beta   90.00
_cell.angle_gamma   90.00
#
_symmetry.space_group_name_H-M   'P 1'
#
loop_
_entity.id
_entity.type
_entity.pdbx_description
1 polymer ?
#
loop_
_entity_poly.entity_id
_entity_poly.type
_entity_poly.pdbx_seq_one_letter_code
_entity_poly.pdbx_strand_id
1 'polypeptide(L)'
;MLAVQTFPQVETNSHNCQVKSLLTEEFIIKNVIGNHQEIPQIIYKMIQDCLSRGKQINAILKWKSGDSCYWINSFFKPGKQNYFRQGFKIETQFLTTKCQQNIKKLYAILIDIEKNSGIEYAKKYLEGYLEEKGIYFNELPKYLN
;
A
#
# COMPACT_ATOMS: atom_id res chain seq x y z
N MET A 1 -26.23 -12.86 -14.85
CA MET A 1 -24.89 -13.32 -15.26
C MET A 1 -23.88 -12.47 -14.51
N LEU A 2 -23.31 -13.01 -13.42
CA LEU A 2 -22.36 -12.29 -12.56
C LEU A 2 -21.05 -12.11 -13.33
N ALA A 3 -20.64 -10.85 -13.51
CA ALA A 3 -19.38 -10.51 -14.14
C ALA A 3 -18.24 -11.23 -13.42
N VAL A 4 -17.54 -12.08 -14.17
CA VAL A 4 -16.25 -12.64 -13.78
C VAL A 4 -15.38 -11.44 -13.42
N GLN A 5 -15.15 -11.22 -12.12
CA GLN A 5 -14.07 -10.36 -11.64
C GLN A 5 -12.79 -11.04 -12.09
N THR A 6 -12.40 -10.77 -13.33
CA THR A 6 -11.11 -11.13 -13.86
C THR A 6 -10.11 -10.43 -12.96
N PHE A 7 -9.37 -11.22 -12.18
CA PHE A 7 -8.15 -10.74 -11.56
C PHE A 7 -7.38 -9.97 -12.63
N PRO A 8 -6.88 -8.76 -12.34
CA PRO A 8 -6.06 -8.05 -13.30
C PRO A 8 -4.98 -9.01 -13.81
N GLN A 9 -4.80 -9.07 -15.13
CA GLN A 9 -3.72 -9.85 -15.73
C GLN A 9 -2.41 -9.28 -15.17
N VAL A 10 -1.87 -9.97 -14.16
CA VAL A 10 -0.58 -9.65 -13.58
C VAL A 10 0.45 -10.18 -14.56
N GLU A 11 1.00 -9.30 -15.40
CA GLU A 11 2.23 -9.60 -16.11
C GLU A 11 3.36 -9.54 -15.08
N THR A 12 3.70 -10.71 -14.50
CA THR A 12 4.92 -10.86 -13.70
C THR A 12 6.12 -10.96 -14.66
N ASN A 13 6.89 -9.88 -14.79
CA ASN A 13 8.28 -10.02 -15.20
C ASN A 13 9.14 -10.09 -13.93
N SER A 14 10.30 -10.75 -13.98
CA SER A 14 11.18 -11.06 -12.83
C SER A 14 11.54 -9.87 -11.92
N HIS A 15 11.24 -8.64 -12.33
CA HIS A 15 11.52 -7.40 -11.59
C HIS A 15 10.32 -6.48 -11.37
N ASN A 16 9.18 -6.70 -12.03
CA ASN A 16 8.02 -5.80 -11.98
C ASN A 16 6.70 -6.55 -12.13
N CYS A 17 5.70 -6.15 -11.34
CA CYS A 17 4.32 -6.59 -11.45
C CYS A 17 3.48 -5.36 -11.83
N GLN A 18 3.15 -5.22 -13.10
CA GLN A 18 2.29 -4.10 -13.53
C GLN A 18 0.87 -4.60 -13.69
N VAL A 19 -0.05 -4.03 -12.90
CA VAL A 19 -1.47 -4.20 -13.14
C VAL A 19 -1.89 -3.20 -14.21
N LYS A 20 -2.09 -3.68 -15.44
CA LYS A 20 -2.55 -2.85 -16.58
C LYS A 20 -4.03 -2.43 -16.48
N SER A 21 -4.78 -2.99 -15.53
CA SER A 21 -6.21 -2.78 -15.37
C SER A 21 -6.51 -1.64 -14.39
N LEU A 22 -7.51 -0.80 -14.70
CA LEU A 22 -8.07 0.14 -13.73
C LEU A 22 -8.79 -0.65 -12.63
N LEU A 23 -8.35 -0.49 -11.39
CA LEU A 23 -8.95 -1.14 -10.23
C LEU A 23 -9.81 -0.15 -9.45
N THR A 24 -10.91 -0.64 -8.89
CA THR A 24 -11.75 0.17 -8.01
C THR A 24 -11.13 0.25 -6.62
N GLU A 25 -11.45 1.31 -5.88
CA GLU A 25 -11.08 1.47 -4.47
C GLU A 25 -11.48 0.23 -3.65
N GLU A 26 -12.70 -0.27 -3.84
CA GLU A 26 -13.20 -1.48 -3.16
C GLU A 26 -12.32 -2.71 -3.42
N PHE A 27 -11.86 -2.90 -4.67
CA PHE A 27 -10.98 -4.01 -5.01
C PHE A 27 -9.63 -3.87 -4.33
N ILE A 28 -9.09 -2.65 -4.28
CA ILE A 28 -7.82 -2.34 -3.63
C ILE A 28 -7.92 -2.63 -2.14
N ILE A 29 -8.92 -2.06 -1.47
CA ILE A 29 -9.13 -2.23 -0.03
C ILE A 29 -9.27 -3.72 0.31
N LYS A 30 -10.10 -4.46 -0.43
CA LYS A 30 -10.38 -5.87 -0.13
C LYS A 30 -9.19 -6.80 -0.37
N ASN A 31 -8.48 -6.64 -1.50
CA ASN A 31 -7.46 -7.62 -1.93
C ASN A 31 -6.03 -7.22 -1.58
N VAL A 32 -5.76 -5.92 -1.41
CA VAL A 32 -4.41 -5.40 -1.23
C VAL A 32 -4.15 -5.00 0.22
N ILE A 33 -5.19 -4.55 0.93
CA ILE A 33 -5.02 -4.00 2.29
C ILE A 33 -5.78 -4.81 3.36
N GLY A 34 -6.87 -5.48 3.00
CA GLY A 34 -7.90 -5.95 3.94
C GLY A 34 -7.57 -7.12 4.86
N ASN A 35 -6.40 -7.77 4.80
CA ASN A 35 -6.14 -9.02 5.53
C ASN A 35 -4.68 -9.24 5.97
N HIS A 36 -3.94 -8.19 6.31
CA HIS A 36 -2.54 -8.34 6.74
C HIS A 36 -2.31 -7.77 8.15
N GLN A 37 -2.19 -8.67 9.14
CA GLN A 37 -1.82 -8.33 10.52
C GLN A 37 -0.47 -7.60 10.64
N GLU A 38 0.38 -7.70 9.62
CA GLU A 38 1.69 -7.02 9.54
C GLU A 38 1.62 -5.59 9.02
N ILE A 39 0.45 -5.09 8.59
CA ILE A 39 0.26 -3.70 8.17
C ILE A 39 -0.38 -2.93 9.32
N PRO A 40 0.24 -1.86 9.84
CA PRO A 40 -0.34 -1.03 10.88
C PRO A 40 -1.66 -0.40 10.43
N GLN A 41 -2.62 -0.26 11.35
CA GLN A 41 -3.92 0.34 11.06
C GLN A 41 -3.82 1.78 10.58
N ILE A 42 -2.81 2.53 11.04
CA ILE A 42 -2.55 3.90 10.58
C ILE A 42 -2.20 3.94 9.09
N ILE A 43 -1.40 2.98 8.61
CA ILE A 43 -1.03 2.88 7.19
C ILE A 43 -2.26 2.55 6.36
N TYR A 44 -3.09 1.63 6.83
CA TYR A 44 -4.38 1.31 6.20
C TYR A 44 -5.26 2.57 6.07
N LYS A 45 -5.43 3.32 7.17
CA LYS A 45 -6.23 4.56 7.18
C LYS A 45 -5.68 5.62 6.23
N MET A 46 -4.37 5.79 6.18
CA MET A 46 -3.74 6.76 5.26
C MET A 46 -3.99 6.41 3.80
N ILE A 47 -3.93 5.12 3.45
CA ILE A 47 -4.21 4.67 2.08
C ILE A 47 -5.69 4.89 1.76
N GLN A 48 -6.60 4.50 2.64
CA GLN A 48 -8.03 4.71 2.46
C GLN A 48 -8.39 6.20 2.33
N ASP A 49 -7.82 7.08 3.15
CA ASP A 49 -8.04 8.53 3.05
C ASP A 49 -7.47 9.11 1.75
N CYS A 50 -6.33 8.60 1.27
CA CYS A 50 -5.79 9.03 -0.03
C CYS A 50 -6.65 8.55 -1.20
N LEU A 51 -7.10 7.30 -1.19
CA LEU A 51 -7.95 6.73 -2.23
C LEU A 51 -9.31 7.43 -2.29
N SER A 52 -9.99 7.59 -1.15
CA SER A 52 -11.28 8.30 -1.08
C SER A 52 -11.20 9.77 -1.53
N ARG A 53 -10.04 10.42 -1.37
CA ARG A 53 -9.78 11.78 -1.88
C ARG A 53 -9.32 11.83 -3.34
N GLY A 54 -9.15 10.68 -4.00
CA GLY A 54 -8.62 10.61 -5.36
C GLY A 54 -7.17 11.09 -5.48
N LYS A 55 -6.39 11.01 -4.39
CA LYS A 55 -4.96 11.40 -4.38
C LYS A 55 -4.08 10.21 -4.74
N GLN A 56 -2.90 10.51 -5.27
CA GLN A 56 -1.86 9.51 -5.49
C GLN A 56 -1.19 9.13 -4.17
N ILE A 57 -0.89 7.84 -3.99
CA ILE A 57 -0.19 7.33 -2.81
C ILE A 57 0.80 6.24 -3.21
N ASN A 58 2.00 6.29 -2.61
CA ASN A 58 3.02 5.27 -2.76
C ASN A 58 3.20 4.58 -1.41
N ALA A 59 2.85 3.30 -1.32
CA ALA A 59 2.85 2.56 -0.06
C ALA A 59 3.45 1.17 -0.23
N ILE A 60 4.21 0.74 0.77
CA ILE A 60 4.68 -0.65 0.85
C ILE A 60 3.59 -1.52 1.46
N LEU A 61 3.19 -2.54 0.71
CA LEU A 61 2.09 -3.44 1.05
C LEU A 61 2.53 -4.89 0.96
N LYS A 62 1.82 -5.74 1.69
CA LYS A 62 1.93 -7.19 1.57
C LYS A 62 0.86 -7.65 0.57
N TRP A 63 1.28 -8.30 -0.50
CA TRP A 63 0.41 -8.88 -1.51
C TRP A 63 0.32 -10.38 -1.32
N LYS A 64 -0.90 -10.91 -1.27
CA LYS A 64 -1.15 -12.35 -1.24
C LYS A 64 -1.40 -12.86 -2.67
N SER A 65 -0.55 -13.76 -3.13
CA SER A 65 -0.73 -14.48 -4.40
C SER A 65 -0.78 -15.98 -4.12
N GLY A 66 -1.98 -16.55 -4.15
CA GLY A 66 -2.21 -17.94 -3.72
C GLY A 66 -1.82 -18.14 -2.26
N ASP A 67 -0.91 -19.08 -2.00
CA ASP A 67 -0.41 -19.40 -0.67
C ASP A 67 0.81 -18.56 -0.23
N SER A 68 1.42 -17.81 -1.16
CA SER A 68 2.60 -17.00 -0.88
C SER A 68 2.26 -15.54 -0.68
N CYS A 69 2.97 -14.87 0.22
CA CYS A 69 2.82 -13.45 0.47
C CYS A 69 4.13 -12.69 0.20
N TYR A 70 4.05 -11.66 -0.62
CA TYR A 70 5.20 -10.85 -1.05
C TYR A 70 5.09 -9.42 -0.54
N TRP A 71 6.22 -8.80 -0.22
CA TRP A 71 6.26 -7.37 0.05
C TRP A 71 6.52 -6.62 -1.25
N ILE A 72 5.63 -5.70 -1.58
CA ILE A 72 5.67 -4.93 -2.81
C ILE A 72 5.55 -3.45 -2.49
N ASN A 73 6.29 -2.62 -3.23
CA ASN A 73 5.97 -1.22 -3.32
C ASN A 73 4.80 -1.04 -4.29
N SER A 74 3.74 -0.37 -3.89
CA SER A 74 2.56 -0.12 -4.73
C SER A 74 2.32 1.37 -4.87
N PHE A 75 2.37 1.85 -6.10
CA PHE A 75 2.04 3.22 -6.45
C PHE A 75 0.65 3.30 -7.07
N PHE A 76 -0.26 3.97 -6.36
CA PHE A 76 -1.63 4.19 -6.77
C PHE A 76 -1.75 5.56 -7.41
N LYS A 77 -2.16 5.59 -8.67
CA LYS A 77 -2.43 6.82 -9.42
C LYS A 77 -3.92 6.91 -9.71
N PRO A 78 -4.59 8.05 -9.44
CA PRO A 78 -5.95 8.25 -9.92
C PRO A 78 -5.97 8.20 -11.45
N GLY A 79 -6.82 7.36 -12.02
CA GLY A 79 -7.09 7.31 -13.45
C GLY A 79 -7.94 8.50 -13.89
N LYS A 80 -8.02 8.73 -15.21
CA LYS A 80 -8.92 9.76 -15.76
C LYS A 80 -10.37 9.43 -15.35
N GLN A 81 -11.03 10.42 -14.77
CA GLN A 81 -12.41 10.35 -14.31
C GLN A 81 -13.32 10.05 -15.51
N ASN A 82 -13.88 8.84 -15.57
CA ASN A 82 -15.08 8.58 -16.36
C ASN A 82 -16.27 8.72 -15.43
N TYR A 83 -17.35 9.33 -15.93
CA TYR A 83 -18.55 9.81 -15.23
C TYR A 83 -19.19 8.89 -14.16
N PHE A 84 -18.80 7.61 -14.07
CA PHE A 84 -19.43 6.62 -13.19
C PHE A 84 -18.52 5.98 -12.13
N ARG A 85 -17.19 5.98 -12.26
CA ARG A 85 -16.27 5.41 -11.23
C ARG A 85 -14.87 6.01 -11.30
N GLN A 86 -14.30 6.33 -10.13
CA GLN A 86 -12.88 6.67 -10.01
C GLN A 86 -12.07 5.36 -10.03
N GLY A 87 -11.46 5.06 -11.19
CA GLY A 87 -10.54 3.94 -11.32
C GLY A 87 -9.13 4.36 -10.93
N PHE A 88 -8.37 3.48 -10.29
CA PHE A 88 -6.97 3.68 -9.96
C PHE A 88 -6.08 2.80 -10.83
N LYS A 89 -4.99 3.38 -11.34
CA LYS A 89 -3.89 2.62 -11.94
C LYS A 89 -2.92 2.24 -10.83
N ILE A 90 -2.52 0.98 -10.78
CA ILE A 90 -1.56 0.48 -9.78
C ILE A 90 -0.29 0.05 -10.48
N GLU A 91 0.83 0.60 -10.05
CA GLU A 91 2.17 0.19 -10.48
C GLU A 91 2.85 -0.48 -9.28
N THR A 92 3.17 -1.77 -9.38
CA THR A 92 3.83 -2.49 -8.27
C THR A 92 5.22 -2.98 -8.62
N GLN A 93 6.11 -2.92 -7.63
CA GLN A 93 7.52 -3.27 -7.75
C GLN A 93 7.94 -4.14 -6.57
N PHE A 94 8.77 -5.15 -6.83
CA PHE A 94 9.34 -5.94 -5.75
C PHE A 94 10.34 -5.10 -4.94
N LEU A 95 10.36 -5.34 -3.64
CA LEU A 95 11.31 -4.68 -2.74
C LEU A 95 12.65 -5.39 -2.74
N THR A 96 13.73 -4.62 -2.53
CA THR A 96 15.02 -5.19 -2.15
C THR A 96 14.93 -5.78 -0.74
N THR A 97 15.80 -6.76 -0.43
CA THR A 97 15.87 -7.38 0.90
C THR A 97 16.10 -6.34 2.00
N LYS A 98 16.91 -5.31 1.73
CA LYS A 98 17.19 -4.21 2.65
C LYS A 98 15.94 -3.38 2.95
N CYS A 99 15.22 -2.96 1.90
CA CYS A 99 13.97 -2.22 2.05
C CYS A 99 12.93 -3.04 2.82
N GLN A 100 12.82 -4.33 2.53
CA GLN A 100 11.92 -5.24 3.23
C GLN A 100 12.25 -5.39 4.72
N GLN A 101 13.53 -5.43 5.09
CA GLN A 101 13.93 -5.49 6.51
C GLN A 101 13.61 -4.18 7.24
N ASN A 102 13.88 -3.04 6.61
CA ASN A 102 13.64 -1.74 7.23
C ASN A 102 12.14 -1.45 7.41
N ILE A 103 11.31 -1.76 6.40
CA ILE A 103 9.86 -1.54 6.52
C ILE A 103 9.24 -2.45 7.58
N LYS A 104 9.68 -3.71 7.69
CA LYS A 104 9.22 -4.63 8.72
C LYS A 104 9.52 -4.10 10.12
N LYS A 105 10.71 -3.54 10.35
CA LYS A 105 11.07 -2.91 11.63
C LYS A 105 10.16 -1.73 11.94
N LEU A 106 9.95 -0.83 10.98
CA LEU A 106 9.07 0.32 11.14
C LEU A 106 7.63 -0.10 11.44
N TYR A 107 7.07 -1.04 10.68
CA TYR A 107 5.70 -1.51 10.86
C TYR A 107 5.52 -2.26 12.18
N ALA A 108 6.52 -3.04 12.63
CA ALA A 108 6.48 -3.68 13.93
C ALA A 108 6.39 -2.66 15.08
N ILE A 109 7.16 -1.57 15.01
CA ILE A 109 7.11 -0.48 15.99
C ILE A 109 5.73 0.19 15.97
N LEU A 110 5.21 0.51 14.79
CA LEU A 110 3.88 1.12 14.66
C LEU A 110 2.80 0.22 15.24
N ILE A 111 2.80 -1.08 14.93
CA ILE A 111 1.82 -2.04 15.46
C ILE A 111 1.92 -2.14 16.99
N ASP A 112 3.12 -2.13 17.55
CA ASP A 112 3.30 -2.16 19.00
C ASP A 112 2.74 -0.91 19.67
N ILE A 113 3.02 0.28 19.12
CA ILE A 113 2.46 1.54 19.59
C ILE A 113 0.93 1.54 19.44
N GLU A 114 0.38 1.04 18.33
CA GLU A 114 -1.06 0.93 18.13
C GLU A 114 -1.73 0.05 19.18
N LYS A 115 -1.10 -1.07 19.55
CA LYS A 115 -1.61 -2.00 20.57
C LYS A 115 -1.54 -1.41 21.97
N ASN A 116 -0.47 -0.69 22.29
CA ASN A 116 -0.20 -0.23 23.66
C ASN A 116 -0.80 1.15 23.95
N SER A 117 -0.73 2.05 22.98
CA SER A 117 -1.07 3.47 23.15
C SER A 117 -2.20 3.93 22.23
N GLY A 118 -2.55 3.14 21.20
CA GLY A 118 -3.60 3.45 20.24
C GLY A 118 -3.08 4.11 18.96
N ILE A 119 -3.98 4.20 17.98
CA ILE A 119 -3.67 4.61 16.60
C ILE A 119 -3.14 6.04 16.50
N GLU A 120 -3.60 6.95 17.36
CA GLU A 120 -3.15 8.36 17.35
C GLU A 120 -1.67 8.50 17.71
N TYR A 121 -1.16 7.68 18.62
CA TYR A 121 0.26 7.70 18.99
C TYR A 121 1.12 7.10 17.89
N ALA A 122 0.64 6.06 17.22
CA ALA A 122 1.33 5.50 16.06
C ALA A 122 1.39 6.51 14.90
N LYS A 123 0.33 7.31 14.71
CA LYS A 123 0.32 8.43 13.78
C LYS A 123 1.39 9.47 14.13
N LYS A 124 1.43 9.94 15.39
CA LYS A 124 2.44 10.91 15.84
C LYS A 124 3.86 10.38 15.68
N TYR A 125 4.09 9.10 15.99
CA TYR A 125 5.38 8.45 15.79
C TYR A 125 5.76 8.42 14.31
N LEU A 126 4.82 8.05 13.42
CA LEU A 126 5.07 8.04 11.98
C LEU A 126 5.37 9.45 11.45
N GLU A 127 4.61 10.46 11.88
CA GLU A 127 4.85 11.87 11.50
C GLU A 127 6.23 12.33 11.96
N GLY A 128 6.60 12.07 13.22
CA GLY A 128 7.93 12.41 13.75
C GLY A 128 9.06 11.65 13.03
N TYR A 129 8.86 10.37 12.69
CA TYR A 129 9.82 9.59 11.92
C TYR A 129 10.04 10.19 10.52
N LEU A 130 8.97 10.61 9.84
CA LEU A 130 9.04 11.25 8.53
C LEU A 130 9.71 12.63 8.60
N GLU A 131 9.37 13.42 9.63
CA GLU A 131 9.96 14.74 9.88
C GLU A 131 11.47 14.66 10.18
N GLU A 132 11.90 13.72 11.02
CA GLU A 132 13.32 13.50 11.33
C GLU A 132 14.13 13.17 10.07
N LYS A 133 13.51 12.46 9.12
CA LYS A 133 14.14 12.11 7.85
C LYS A 133 13.96 13.17 6.76
N GLY A 134 13.10 14.17 6.98
CA GLY A 134 12.77 15.19 6.00
C GLY A 134 12.10 14.63 4.74
N ILE A 135 11.35 13.53 4.85
CA ILE A 135 10.70 12.86 3.72
C ILE A 135 9.18 12.82 3.88
N TYR A 136 8.46 12.76 2.76
CA TYR A 136 7.02 12.48 2.80
C TYR A 136 6.75 10.99 2.78
N PHE A 137 5.55 10.58 3.24
CA PHE A 137 5.13 9.17 3.24
C PHE A 137 5.29 8.49 1.87
N ASN A 138 4.99 9.21 0.78
CA ASN A 138 5.13 8.69 -0.58
C ASN A 138 6.58 8.42 -1.02
N GLU A 139 7.57 8.96 -0.30
CA GLU A 139 8.99 8.79 -0.58
C GLU A 139 9.62 7.67 0.25
N LEU A 140 8.91 7.18 1.26
CA LEU A 140 9.34 6.13 2.16
C LEU A 140 9.89 4.89 1.42
N PRO A 141 9.27 4.38 0.33
CA PRO A 141 9.81 3.24 -0.40
C PRO A 141 11.16 3.51 -1.08
N LYS A 142 11.40 4.76 -1.52
CA LYS A 142 12.66 5.19 -2.14
C LYS A 142 13.75 5.36 -1.07
N TYR A 143 13.39 5.88 0.10
CA TYR A 143 14.32 6.12 1.20
C TYR A 143 14.84 4.82 1.84
N LEU A 144 13.99 3.80 1.92
CA LEU A 144 14.34 2.53 2.57
C LEU A 144 15.22 1.58 1.73
N ASN A 145 15.47 1.92 0.46
CA ASN A 145 16.24 1.09 -0.49
C ASN A 145 17.76 1.09 -0.25
#